data_AF-A0A9P7E791-F1
#
_entry.id   AF-A0A9P7E791-F1
#
_cell.length_a   1.000
_cell.length_b   1.000
_cell.length_c   1.000
_cell.angle_alpha   90.00
_cell.angle_beta   90.00
_cell.angle_gamma   90.00
#
_symmetry.space_group_name_H-M   'P 1'
#
loop_
_entity.id
_entity.type
_entity.pdbx_description
1 polymer ?
#
loop_
_entity_poly.entity_id
_entity_poly.type
_entity_poly.pdbx_seq_one_letter_code
_entity_poly.pdbx_strand_id
1 'polypeptide(L)'
;MTSAIKDHTAVEEPKPLFPPLLSRKFNITDVKQDVLKWNKEWEAAIASSTAADVLKEISHFLDDSFLTPDDIEFFHRDLRHVQDHVAGILRSVFDEGHFDTIWLLLNVAEQRRHILEGLKGASEAPTIWGQDCRALCPEVTVSNFLTQGGKGFVDFLTRVLEISESSTKPAFLPNSWWEQASNLPNSRWEECLDVSLRQQISQSTKLLFEVATINRNKFIAHFVLSSLLSITHDITNRSEGIKGVLHIMENTEGYVAETIAHVRTTLRDKPLIRCENCTKTPEDIGQGVCFMVCSVCKTKLKFEVHYCSQSCQKDHWSVHKKACGKKKVTRGLSGTKGDPLWAFSDSDPVANLIRYLPKDGRFTLRDIGVNPCKGKRSPAAERQAEMLEADKDADYFLFTASGERIRFVIDDLGAKFVFRTHRGVMMTQPTDTKGGACALGEYMLKAMSKYPGLSRDIILKQICAEYGDDIAEKIVRLERQAQERGTGTFIDTWLKDSSKIYGNYSWLALL
;
A
#
# COMPACT_ATOMS: atom_id res chain seq x y z
N MET A 1 44.38 -0.03 37.22
CA MET A 1 44.63 -1.24 36.41
C MET A 1 43.57 -1.31 35.32
N THR A 2 43.82 -0.63 34.21
CA THR A 2 43.01 -0.63 32.99
C THR A 2 43.45 -1.83 32.15
N SER A 3 42.68 -2.92 32.24
CA SER A 3 42.89 -4.13 31.45
C SER A 3 42.47 -3.87 30.01
N ALA A 4 43.44 -3.86 29.11
CA ALA A 4 43.22 -3.82 27.67
C ALA A 4 42.51 -5.11 27.22
N ILE A 5 41.22 -5.00 26.92
CA ILE A 5 40.50 -6.02 26.14
C ILE A 5 41.07 -5.90 24.72
N LYS A 6 41.91 -6.86 24.33
CA LYS A 6 42.34 -7.00 22.93
C LYS A 6 41.15 -7.48 22.13
N ASP A 7 40.71 -6.62 21.22
CA ASP A 7 39.66 -6.87 20.23
C ASP A 7 40.14 -7.98 19.28
N HIS A 8 39.72 -9.22 19.54
CA HIS A 8 40.17 -10.42 18.84
C HIS A 8 39.16 -10.90 17.76
N THR A 9 38.21 -10.07 17.36
CA THR A 9 37.14 -10.47 16.43
C THR A 9 37.16 -9.72 15.11
N ALA A 10 38.34 -9.62 14.48
CA ALA A 10 38.40 -9.42 13.03
C ALA A 10 38.17 -10.77 12.34
N VAL A 11 36.91 -11.24 12.36
CA VAL A 11 36.49 -12.36 11.51
C VAL A 11 36.61 -11.86 10.08
N GLU A 12 37.52 -12.42 9.28
CA GLU A 12 37.63 -12.06 7.86
C GLU A 12 36.25 -12.25 7.21
N GLU A 13 35.72 -11.19 6.60
CA GLU A 13 34.45 -11.27 5.87
C GLU A 13 34.60 -12.37 4.80
N PRO A 14 33.69 -13.36 4.74
CA PRO A 14 33.75 -14.41 3.75
C PRO A 14 33.73 -13.78 2.36
N LYS A 15 34.82 -13.97 1.60
CA LYS A 15 34.89 -13.47 0.23
C LYS A 15 33.80 -14.17 -0.59
N PRO A 16 33.06 -13.44 -1.44
CA PRO A 16 32.09 -14.06 -2.32
C PRO A 16 32.76 -15.12 -3.18
N LEU A 17 32.08 -16.25 -3.37
CA LEU A 17 32.63 -17.40 -4.10
C LEU A 17 32.95 -17.04 -5.56
N PHE A 18 32.20 -16.08 -6.13
CA PHE A 18 32.38 -15.57 -7.47
C PHE A 18 32.62 -14.06 -7.48
N PRO A 19 33.44 -13.54 -8.40
CA PRO A 19 33.58 -12.10 -8.61
C PRO A 19 32.25 -11.49 -9.09
N PRO A 20 32.02 -10.18 -8.89
CA PRO A 20 30.80 -9.50 -9.36
C PRO A 20 30.80 -9.42 -10.90
N LEU A 21 30.09 -10.35 -11.54
CA LEU A 21 30.04 -10.55 -12.98
C LEU A 21 29.09 -9.54 -13.64
N LEU A 22 27.84 -9.52 -13.18
CA LEU A 22 26.76 -8.72 -13.75
C LEU A 22 26.96 -7.25 -13.38
N SER A 23 27.31 -6.95 -12.13
CA SER A 23 27.63 -5.58 -11.71
C SER A 23 28.73 -4.98 -12.58
N ARG A 24 29.78 -5.75 -12.90
CA ARG A 24 30.84 -5.29 -13.80
C ARG A 24 30.34 -5.09 -15.22
N LYS A 25 29.55 -6.03 -15.77
CA LYS A 25 28.97 -5.92 -17.12
C LYS A 25 28.11 -4.67 -17.28
N PHE A 26 27.28 -4.36 -16.29
CA PHE A 26 26.35 -3.24 -16.32
C PHE A 26 26.92 -1.94 -15.72
N ASN A 27 28.20 -1.93 -15.30
CA ASN A 27 28.85 -0.82 -14.60
C ASN A 27 28.07 -0.33 -13.36
N ILE A 28 27.59 -1.27 -12.55
CA ILE A 28 26.85 -0.99 -11.33
C ILE A 28 27.81 -0.53 -10.22
N THR A 29 27.46 0.59 -9.58
CA THR A 29 28.13 1.14 -8.39
C THR A 29 28.01 0.16 -7.24
N ASP A 30 29.01 -0.01 -6.39
CA ASP A 30 28.90 -0.90 -5.23
C ASP A 30 27.84 -0.42 -4.22
N VAL A 31 27.05 -1.34 -3.67
CA VAL A 31 25.96 -1.02 -2.72
C VAL A 31 26.44 -0.28 -1.47
N LYS A 32 27.69 -0.52 -1.02
CA LYS A 32 28.29 0.14 0.14
C LYS A 32 28.70 1.59 -0.15
N GLN A 33 28.86 1.97 -1.42
CA GLN A 33 29.25 3.33 -1.82
C GLN A 33 28.05 4.27 -1.91
N ASP A 34 26.99 3.86 -2.62
CA ASP A 34 25.78 4.65 -2.82
C ASP A 34 24.59 3.74 -3.15
N VAL A 35 23.81 3.39 -2.12
CA VAL A 35 22.66 2.47 -2.24
C VAL A 35 21.56 3.02 -3.18
N LEU A 36 21.40 4.34 -3.26
CA LEU A 36 20.40 4.96 -4.13
C LEU A 36 20.80 4.85 -5.60
N LYS A 37 22.07 5.14 -5.89
CA LYS A 37 22.64 4.97 -7.23
C LYS A 37 22.68 3.51 -7.64
N TRP A 38 23.14 2.61 -6.76
CA TRP A 38 23.12 1.16 -6.96
C TRP A 38 21.72 0.64 -7.33
N ASN A 39 20.67 1.02 -6.58
CA ASN A 39 19.31 0.55 -6.88
C ASN A 39 18.82 1.06 -8.24
N LYS A 40 19.07 2.34 -8.55
CA LYS A 40 18.65 2.94 -9.81
C LYS A 40 19.34 2.29 -11.01
N GLU A 41 20.64 1.99 -10.90
CA GLU A 41 21.40 1.32 -11.95
C GLU A 41 20.91 -0.12 -12.16
N TRP A 42 20.60 -0.86 -11.09
CA TRP A 42 19.99 -2.18 -11.20
C TRP A 42 18.60 -2.17 -11.82
N GLU A 43 17.71 -1.25 -11.42
CA GLU A 43 16.37 -1.14 -12.02
C GLU A 43 16.47 -0.85 -13.53
N ALA A 44 17.44 -0.03 -13.96
CA ALA A 44 17.70 0.23 -15.37
C ALA A 44 18.29 -0.99 -16.11
N ALA A 45 19.21 -1.73 -15.49
CA ALA A 45 19.81 -2.93 -16.06
C ALA A 45 18.76 -4.04 -16.26
N ILE A 46 17.89 -4.25 -15.27
CA ILE A 46 16.79 -5.22 -15.33
C ILE A 46 15.76 -4.82 -16.40
N ALA A 47 15.40 -3.54 -16.46
CA ALA A 47 14.45 -3.05 -17.47
C ALA A 47 14.98 -3.16 -18.92
N SER A 48 16.30 -3.24 -19.10
CA SER A 48 16.96 -3.35 -20.41
C SER A 48 17.40 -4.77 -20.77
N SER A 49 17.15 -5.76 -19.89
CA SER A 49 17.59 -7.14 -20.07
C SER A 49 16.42 -8.12 -19.99
N THR A 50 16.53 -9.25 -20.67
CA THR A 50 15.64 -10.40 -20.44
C THR A 50 16.22 -11.33 -19.37
N ALA A 51 15.38 -12.17 -18.75
CA ALA A 51 15.87 -13.20 -17.82
C ALA A 51 16.86 -14.15 -18.51
N ALA A 52 16.63 -14.38 -19.81
CA ALA A 52 17.50 -15.17 -20.66
C ALA A 52 18.90 -14.57 -20.81
N ASP A 53 18.99 -13.25 -21.05
CA ASP A 53 20.27 -12.56 -21.16
C ASP A 53 21.07 -12.64 -19.85
N VAL A 54 20.38 -12.48 -18.71
CA VAL A 54 21.01 -12.59 -17.38
C VAL A 54 21.54 -14.00 -17.14
N LEU A 55 20.72 -15.03 -17.41
CA LEU A 55 21.15 -16.42 -17.22
C LEU A 55 22.31 -16.81 -18.15
N LYS A 56 22.30 -16.32 -19.39
CA LYS A 56 23.38 -16.54 -20.36
C LYS A 56 24.71 -15.95 -19.90
N GLU A 57 24.69 -14.80 -19.24
CA GLU A 57 25.93 -14.24 -18.68
C GLU A 57 26.45 -15.07 -17.52
N ILE A 58 25.56 -15.53 -16.64
CA ILE A 58 25.96 -16.41 -15.53
C ILE A 58 26.55 -17.72 -16.07
N SER A 59 25.97 -18.29 -17.14
CA SER A 59 26.43 -19.56 -17.72
C SER A 59 27.80 -19.48 -18.38
N HIS A 60 28.25 -18.29 -18.82
CA HIS A 60 29.61 -18.14 -19.35
C HIS A 60 30.71 -18.33 -18.30
N PHE A 61 30.39 -18.22 -17.01
CA PHE A 61 31.36 -18.29 -15.92
C PHE A 61 31.31 -19.59 -15.12
N LEU A 62 30.23 -20.37 -15.27
CA LEU A 62 30.06 -21.64 -14.57
C LEU A 62 30.21 -22.78 -15.58
N ASP A 63 31.25 -23.59 -15.39
CA ASP A 63 31.38 -24.88 -16.08
C ASP A 63 30.50 -25.96 -15.41
N ASP A 64 30.11 -26.98 -16.17
CA ASP A 64 29.25 -28.08 -15.75
C ASP A 64 29.84 -28.88 -14.57
N SER A 65 31.14 -28.72 -14.31
CA SER A 65 31.88 -29.38 -13.23
C SER A 65 31.72 -28.73 -11.85
N PHE A 66 31.14 -27.52 -11.76
CA PHE A 66 31.10 -26.76 -10.49
C PHE A 66 30.00 -27.20 -9.52
N LEU A 67 28.96 -27.88 -9.99
CA LEU A 67 27.76 -28.16 -9.19
C LEU A 67 27.39 -29.64 -9.29
N THR A 68 27.42 -30.32 -8.16
CA THR A 68 26.96 -31.70 -8.02
C THR A 68 25.49 -31.75 -7.60
N PRO A 69 24.79 -32.88 -7.83
CA PRO A 69 23.44 -33.07 -7.29
C PRO A 69 23.34 -32.87 -5.78
N ASP A 70 24.39 -33.24 -5.04
CA ASP A 70 24.47 -33.05 -3.58
C ASP A 70 24.52 -31.56 -3.20
N ASP A 71 25.20 -30.73 -4.00
CA ASP A 71 25.20 -29.26 -3.82
C ASP A 71 23.80 -28.68 -4.03
N ILE A 72 23.05 -29.18 -5.01
CA ILE A 72 21.66 -28.76 -5.25
C ILE A 72 20.78 -29.12 -4.06
N GLU A 73 20.90 -30.35 -3.53
CA GLU A 73 20.15 -30.76 -2.34
C GLU A 73 20.50 -29.88 -1.13
N PHE A 74 21.80 -29.59 -0.94
CA PHE A 74 22.26 -28.66 0.10
C PHE A 74 21.64 -27.27 -0.07
N PHE A 75 21.65 -26.71 -1.29
CA PHE A 75 21.08 -25.39 -1.56
C PHE A 75 19.57 -25.32 -1.33
N HIS A 76 18.83 -26.38 -1.68
CA HIS A 76 17.41 -26.50 -1.35
C HIS A 76 17.19 -26.51 0.16
N ARG A 77 17.93 -27.32 0.89
CA ARG A 77 17.83 -27.41 2.36
C ARG A 77 18.12 -26.06 3.02
N ASP A 78 19.16 -25.38 2.57
CA ASP A 78 19.53 -24.07 3.09
C ASP A 78 18.49 -23.00 2.75
N LEU A 79 17.99 -22.97 1.50
CA LEU A 79 16.88 -22.07 1.13
C LEU A 79 15.64 -22.32 2.01
N ARG A 80 15.28 -23.59 2.25
CA ARG A 80 14.15 -23.92 3.13
C ARG A 80 14.36 -23.38 4.52
N HIS A 81 15.54 -23.59 5.11
CA HIS A 81 15.86 -23.09 6.44
C HIS A 81 15.71 -21.56 6.54
N VAL A 82 16.20 -20.82 5.54
CA VAL A 82 16.05 -19.36 5.50
C VAL A 82 14.57 -18.96 5.35
N GLN A 83 13.78 -19.66 4.52
CA GLN A 83 12.35 -19.40 4.35
C GLN A 83 11.55 -19.68 5.61
N ASP A 84 11.83 -20.76 6.33
CA ASP A 84 11.20 -21.09 7.61
C ASP A 84 11.47 -20.01 8.66
N HIS A 85 12.70 -19.50 8.70
CA HIS A 85 13.06 -18.41 9.59
C HIS A 85 12.31 -17.12 9.25
N VAL A 86 12.26 -16.74 7.97
CA VAL A 86 11.53 -15.55 7.50
C VAL A 86 10.03 -15.68 7.75
N ALA A 87 9.43 -16.84 7.49
CA ALA A 87 8.02 -17.09 7.77
C ALA A 87 7.71 -16.96 9.27
N GLY A 88 8.59 -17.47 10.14
CA GLY A 88 8.45 -17.31 11.59
C GLY A 88 8.44 -15.85 12.03
N ILE A 89 9.33 -15.02 11.48
CA ILE A 89 9.39 -13.58 11.77
C ILE A 89 8.16 -12.86 11.21
N LEU A 90 7.77 -13.15 9.96
CA LEU A 90 6.59 -12.56 9.33
C LEU A 90 5.31 -12.86 10.14
N ARG A 91 5.14 -14.09 10.64
CA ARG A 91 4.03 -14.46 11.53
C ARG A 91 4.00 -13.60 12.79
N SER A 92 5.10 -13.55 13.55
CA SER A 92 5.15 -12.73 14.77
C SER A 92 4.84 -11.26 14.47
N VAL A 93 5.38 -10.72 13.39
CA VAL A 93 5.17 -9.31 13.01
C VAL A 93 3.73 -9.02 12.56
N PHE A 94 3.09 -9.90 11.78
CA PHE A 94 1.72 -9.71 11.31
C PHE A 94 0.67 -10.03 12.39
N ASP A 95 0.85 -11.11 13.15
CA ASP A 95 -0.12 -11.58 14.12
C ASP A 95 -0.10 -10.73 15.41
N GLU A 96 1.06 -10.18 15.80
CA GLU A 96 1.23 -9.51 17.09
C GLU A 96 1.41 -7.99 16.97
N GLY A 97 1.82 -7.48 15.78
CA GLY A 97 2.51 -6.19 15.70
C GLY A 97 1.76 -5.01 15.09
N HIS A 98 0.53 -5.18 14.58
CA HIS A 98 -0.14 -4.17 13.71
C HIS A 98 0.81 -3.59 12.64
N PHE A 99 1.72 -4.45 12.13
CA PHE A 99 2.86 -4.01 11.36
C PHE A 99 2.46 -3.32 10.05
N ASP A 100 1.44 -3.85 9.39
CA ASP A 100 0.87 -3.27 8.17
C ASP A 100 0.42 -1.82 8.40
N THR A 101 -0.26 -1.56 9.53
CA THR A 101 -0.75 -0.25 9.92
C THR A 101 0.43 0.69 10.19
N ILE A 102 1.41 0.26 10.98
CA ILE A 102 2.63 1.04 11.24
C ILE A 102 3.33 1.39 9.93
N TRP A 103 3.55 0.40 9.07
CA TRP A 103 4.22 0.56 7.80
C TRP A 103 3.50 1.55 6.88
N LEU A 104 2.18 1.42 6.76
CA LEU A 104 1.36 2.30 5.91
C LEU A 104 1.29 3.73 6.46
N LEU A 105 1.46 3.93 7.77
CA LEU A 105 1.52 5.25 8.38
C LEU A 105 2.90 5.93 8.29
N LEU A 106 3.98 5.18 8.05
CA LEU A 106 5.31 5.77 7.81
C LEU A 106 5.30 6.68 6.60
N ASN A 107 6.02 7.81 6.63
CA ASN A 107 6.14 8.67 5.45
C ASN A 107 6.95 7.97 4.33
N VAL A 108 6.82 8.45 3.08
CA VAL A 108 7.44 7.81 1.90
C VAL A 108 8.98 7.75 2.00
N ALA A 109 9.60 8.73 2.66
CA ALA A 109 11.06 8.74 2.82
C ALA A 109 11.53 7.62 3.77
N GLU A 110 10.83 7.42 4.88
CA GLU A 110 11.10 6.33 5.83
C GLU A 110 10.82 4.96 5.22
N GLN A 111 9.68 4.79 4.53
CA GLN A 111 9.39 3.55 3.80
C GLN A 111 10.51 3.23 2.79
N ARG A 112 10.94 4.23 2.01
CA ARG A 112 12.04 4.07 1.05
C ARG A 112 13.34 3.67 1.75
N ARG A 113 13.68 4.30 2.87
CA ARG A 113 14.90 4.00 3.63
C ARG A 113 14.92 2.53 4.07
N HIS A 114 13.83 2.02 4.63
CA HIS A 114 13.74 0.62 5.06
C HIS A 114 13.82 -0.38 3.90
N ILE A 115 13.20 -0.07 2.75
CA ILE A 115 13.33 -0.89 1.54
C ILE A 115 14.80 -0.93 1.07
N LEU A 116 15.48 0.21 1.08
CA LEU A 116 16.88 0.28 0.67
C LEU A 116 17.79 -0.47 1.64
N GLU A 117 17.53 -0.44 2.95
CA GLU A 117 18.26 -1.30 3.89
C GLU A 117 17.96 -2.79 3.70
N GLY A 118 16.73 -3.14 3.35
CA GLY A 118 16.38 -4.47 2.89
C GLY A 118 17.28 -4.94 1.74
N LEU A 119 17.39 -4.11 0.72
CA LEU A 119 18.16 -4.40 -0.49
C LEU A 119 19.67 -4.49 -0.21
N LYS A 120 20.18 -3.61 0.65
CA LYS A 120 21.58 -3.62 1.08
C LYS A 120 21.89 -4.88 1.89
N GLY A 121 21.09 -5.19 2.90
CA GLY A 121 21.26 -6.42 3.70
C GLY A 121 21.18 -7.69 2.86
N ALA A 122 20.29 -7.75 1.86
CA ALA A 122 20.22 -8.87 0.92
C ALA A 122 21.47 -9.00 0.03
N SER A 123 22.10 -7.87 -0.31
CA SER A 123 23.31 -7.83 -1.14
C SER A 123 24.58 -8.21 -0.36
N GLU A 124 24.56 -8.01 0.95
CA GLU A 124 25.63 -8.39 1.89
C GLU A 124 25.46 -9.82 2.42
N ALA A 125 24.29 -10.43 2.21
CA ALA A 125 24.02 -11.80 2.63
C ALA A 125 24.88 -12.83 1.87
N PRO A 126 25.21 -13.98 2.49
CA PRO A 126 26.07 -15.01 1.90
C PRO A 126 25.32 -15.79 0.80
N THR A 127 25.18 -15.17 -0.37
CA THR A 127 24.66 -15.81 -1.60
C THR A 127 25.79 -16.10 -2.57
N ILE A 128 25.55 -16.99 -3.55
CA ILE A 128 26.59 -17.42 -4.50
C ILE A 128 27.14 -16.23 -5.29
N TRP A 129 26.28 -15.27 -5.68
CA TRP A 129 26.66 -14.11 -6.50
C TRP A 129 26.61 -12.77 -5.75
N GLY A 130 26.44 -12.78 -4.42
CA GLY A 130 26.34 -11.55 -3.62
C GLY A 130 25.31 -10.56 -4.19
N GLN A 131 25.74 -9.31 -4.41
CA GLN A 131 24.87 -8.26 -4.94
C GLN A 131 24.32 -8.53 -6.35
N ASP A 132 24.95 -9.38 -7.16
CA ASP A 132 24.47 -9.71 -8.51
C ASP A 132 23.16 -10.52 -8.49
N CYS A 133 22.83 -11.16 -7.36
CA CYS A 133 21.51 -11.80 -7.17
C CYS A 133 20.35 -10.80 -7.35
N ARG A 134 20.60 -9.49 -7.19
CA ARG A 134 19.62 -8.42 -7.48
C ARG A 134 19.10 -8.48 -8.91
N ALA A 135 19.93 -8.88 -9.88
CA ALA A 135 19.56 -9.00 -11.29
C ALA A 135 18.47 -10.04 -11.55
N LEU A 136 18.29 -11.00 -10.63
CA LEU A 136 17.32 -12.08 -10.72
C LEU A 136 15.92 -11.70 -10.18
N CYS A 137 15.80 -10.52 -9.55
CA CYS A 137 14.64 -10.15 -8.74
C CYS A 137 13.90 -8.92 -9.31
N PRO A 138 13.28 -9.00 -10.51
CA PRO A 138 12.61 -7.85 -11.12
C PRO A 138 11.40 -7.36 -10.32
N GLU A 139 10.80 -8.20 -9.48
CA GLU A 139 9.68 -7.82 -8.61
C GLU A 139 10.09 -6.98 -7.39
N VAL A 140 11.36 -7.06 -6.97
CA VAL A 140 11.88 -6.38 -5.77
C VAL A 140 12.39 -4.99 -6.16
N THR A 141 11.48 -4.02 -6.31
CA THR A 141 11.82 -2.63 -6.66
C THR A 141 11.23 -1.64 -5.67
N VAL A 142 11.94 -0.51 -5.47
CA VAL A 142 11.45 0.56 -4.59
C VAL A 142 10.13 1.13 -5.12
N SER A 143 10.00 1.26 -6.43
CA SER A 143 8.78 1.77 -7.08
C SER A 143 7.57 0.86 -6.87
N ASN A 144 7.73 -0.46 -6.97
CA ASN A 144 6.65 -1.43 -6.72
C ASN A 144 6.20 -1.40 -5.25
N PHE A 145 7.15 -1.36 -4.32
CA PHE A 145 6.86 -1.41 -2.90
C PHE A 145 6.22 -0.13 -2.36
N LEU A 146 6.54 1.03 -2.95
CA LEU A 146 5.92 2.31 -2.58
C LEU A 146 4.58 2.57 -3.29
N THR A 147 4.10 1.66 -4.15
CA THR A 147 2.77 1.82 -4.76
C THR A 147 1.66 1.88 -3.72
N GLN A 148 0.63 2.69 -3.99
CA GLN A 148 -0.55 2.86 -3.14
C GLN A 148 -0.18 3.15 -1.66
N GLY A 149 0.72 4.12 -1.45
CA GLY A 149 1.14 4.53 -0.11
C GLY A 149 1.94 3.48 0.66
N GLY A 150 2.56 2.50 -0.01
CA GLY A 150 3.34 1.43 0.61
C GLY A 150 2.62 0.07 0.66
N LYS A 151 1.37 -0.01 0.20
CA LYS A 151 0.60 -1.27 0.16
C LYS A 151 1.29 -2.36 -0.67
N GLY A 152 2.00 -1.96 -1.73
CA GLY A 152 2.77 -2.91 -2.55
C GLY A 152 3.79 -3.73 -1.77
N PHE A 153 4.41 -3.15 -0.72
CA PHE A 153 5.30 -3.87 0.17
C PHE A 153 4.55 -4.87 1.07
N VAL A 154 3.43 -4.45 1.66
CA VAL A 154 2.60 -5.33 2.51
C VAL A 154 2.10 -6.53 1.71
N ASP A 155 1.53 -6.29 0.52
CA ASP A 155 1.04 -7.34 -0.38
C ASP A 155 2.16 -8.33 -0.77
N PHE A 156 3.38 -7.82 -0.96
CA PHE A 156 4.55 -8.65 -1.23
C PHE A 156 4.92 -9.53 -0.03
N LEU A 157 4.97 -8.97 1.19
CA LEU A 157 5.27 -9.72 2.40
C LEU A 157 4.24 -10.81 2.68
N THR A 158 2.94 -10.49 2.53
CA THR A 158 1.85 -11.46 2.67
C THR A 158 2.02 -12.62 1.69
N ARG A 159 2.34 -12.34 0.42
CA ARG A 159 2.59 -13.39 -0.58
C ARG A 159 3.80 -14.26 -0.23
N VAL A 160 4.90 -13.65 0.27
CA VAL A 160 6.08 -14.41 0.72
C VAL A 160 5.72 -15.34 1.87
N LEU A 161 4.91 -14.88 2.83
CA LEU A 161 4.41 -15.69 3.94
C LEU A 161 3.58 -16.88 3.45
N GLU A 162 2.52 -16.61 2.66
CA GLU A 162 1.62 -17.63 2.11
C GLU A 162 2.39 -18.75 1.39
N ILE A 163 3.37 -18.37 0.56
CA ILE A 163 4.17 -19.31 -0.22
C ILE A 163 5.09 -20.13 0.68
N SER A 164 5.71 -19.51 1.69
CA SER A 164 6.64 -20.19 2.61
C SER A 164 5.94 -21.19 3.53
N GLU A 165 4.66 -20.96 3.85
CA GLU A 165 3.85 -21.85 4.70
C GLU A 165 3.25 -23.04 3.94
N SER A 166 3.02 -22.90 2.64
CA SER A 166 2.24 -23.87 1.83
C SER A 166 2.93 -25.22 1.55
N SER A 167 4.22 -25.38 1.86
CA SER A 167 5.02 -26.49 1.35
C SER A 167 6.01 -27.00 2.39
N THR A 168 6.31 -28.30 2.38
CA THR A 168 7.46 -28.89 3.09
C THR A 168 8.76 -28.80 2.28
N LYS A 169 8.67 -28.41 1.01
CA LYS A 169 9.79 -28.18 0.09
C LYS A 169 10.10 -26.67 0.00
N PRO A 170 11.29 -26.29 -0.48
CA PRO A 170 11.57 -24.89 -0.81
C PRO A 170 10.51 -24.34 -1.74
N ALA A 171 10.04 -23.14 -1.46
CA ALA A 171 8.99 -22.50 -2.22
C ALA A 171 9.60 -21.45 -3.14
N PHE A 172 9.09 -21.34 -4.37
CA PHE A 172 9.63 -20.40 -5.36
C PHE A 172 8.59 -19.34 -5.68
N LEU A 173 8.93 -18.07 -5.46
CA LEU A 173 8.04 -16.96 -5.76
C LEU A 173 7.80 -16.87 -7.29
N PRO A 174 6.56 -17.05 -7.79
CA PRO A 174 6.29 -17.04 -9.22
C PRO A 174 6.60 -15.66 -9.82
N ASN A 175 7.18 -15.66 -11.02
CA ASN A 175 7.51 -14.44 -11.74
C ASN A 175 7.62 -14.73 -13.25
N SER A 176 6.74 -14.11 -14.03
CA SER A 176 6.64 -14.32 -15.47
C SER A 176 7.85 -13.83 -16.27
N TRP A 177 8.62 -12.87 -15.74
CA TRP A 177 9.89 -12.47 -16.35
C TRP A 177 10.94 -13.56 -16.14
N TRP A 178 11.06 -14.10 -14.93
CA TRP A 178 12.02 -15.17 -14.60
C TRP A 178 11.70 -16.49 -15.32
N GLU A 179 10.42 -16.85 -15.41
CA GLU A 179 9.95 -18.07 -16.08
C GLU A 179 10.33 -18.12 -17.57
N GLN A 180 10.56 -16.98 -18.23
CA GLN A 180 11.05 -16.96 -19.62
C GLN A 180 12.43 -17.61 -19.77
N ALA A 181 13.28 -17.56 -18.74
CA ALA A 181 14.59 -18.19 -18.79
C ALA A 181 14.53 -19.72 -18.73
N SER A 182 13.42 -20.31 -18.24
CA SER A 182 13.23 -21.77 -18.22
C SER A 182 13.09 -22.38 -19.61
N ASN A 183 12.65 -21.59 -20.60
CA ASN A 183 12.36 -22.02 -21.96
C ASN A 183 13.49 -21.73 -22.95
N LEU A 184 14.65 -21.25 -22.48
CA LEU A 184 15.75 -20.81 -23.34
C LEU A 184 16.17 -21.92 -24.32
N PRO A 185 15.92 -21.76 -25.64
CA PRO A 185 16.58 -22.56 -26.67
C PRO A 185 18.01 -22.06 -26.71
N ASN A 186 18.95 -22.88 -26.27
CA ASN A 186 20.30 -22.43 -26.08
C ASN A 186 20.97 -22.32 -27.48
N SER A 187 21.02 -21.12 -28.05
CA SER A 187 21.39 -20.91 -29.46
C SER A 187 22.84 -21.26 -29.78
N ARG A 188 23.74 -21.19 -28.79
CA ARG A 188 25.14 -21.66 -28.89
C ARG A 188 25.27 -23.19 -29.07
N TRP A 189 24.16 -23.91 -28.95
CA TRP A 189 24.14 -25.36 -28.80
C TRP A 189 23.37 -26.07 -29.91
N GLU A 190 22.58 -25.32 -30.70
CA GLU A 190 22.12 -25.79 -32.00
C GLU A 190 23.27 -26.01 -32.98
N GLU A 191 24.37 -25.26 -32.81
CA GLU A 191 25.63 -25.42 -33.57
C GLU A 191 26.42 -26.69 -33.16
N CYS A 192 26.07 -27.33 -32.04
CA CYS A 192 26.71 -28.57 -31.64
C CYS A 192 26.05 -29.77 -32.35
N LEU A 193 26.78 -30.39 -33.27
CA LEU A 193 26.29 -31.51 -34.09
C LEU A 193 26.20 -32.83 -33.30
N ASP A 194 26.81 -32.92 -32.12
CA ASP A 194 26.82 -34.14 -31.31
C ASP A 194 25.58 -34.23 -30.39
N VAL A 195 24.80 -35.28 -30.58
CA VAL A 195 23.57 -35.59 -29.82
C VAL A 195 23.86 -35.86 -28.34
N SER A 196 24.99 -36.50 -28.03
CA SER A 196 25.38 -36.81 -26.64
C SER A 196 25.75 -35.54 -25.87
N LEU A 197 26.47 -34.63 -26.53
CA LEU A 197 26.77 -33.31 -25.98
C LEU A 197 25.47 -32.54 -25.75
N ARG A 198 24.53 -32.48 -26.72
CA ARG A 198 23.24 -31.79 -26.53
C ARG A 198 22.47 -32.23 -25.29
N GLN A 199 22.52 -33.52 -24.95
CA GLN A 199 21.81 -34.04 -23.79
C GLN A 199 22.46 -33.60 -22.47
N GLN A 200 23.79 -33.67 -22.37
CA GLN A 200 24.55 -33.20 -21.20
C GLN A 200 24.35 -31.69 -20.96
N ILE A 201 24.38 -30.92 -22.04
CA ILE A 201 24.20 -29.46 -22.08
C ILE A 201 22.80 -29.04 -21.60
N SER A 202 21.79 -29.83 -21.96
CA SER A 202 20.42 -29.60 -21.50
C SER A 202 20.29 -29.81 -19.99
N GLN A 203 21.13 -30.68 -19.40
CA GLN A 203 21.13 -30.96 -17.97
C GLN A 203 21.86 -29.87 -17.20
N SER A 204 23.00 -29.37 -17.70
CA SER A 204 23.72 -28.28 -17.03
C SER A 204 22.97 -26.95 -17.05
N THR A 205 22.30 -26.64 -18.16
CA THR A 205 21.44 -25.44 -18.24
C THR A 205 20.30 -25.50 -17.22
N LYS A 206 19.71 -26.70 -17.01
CA LYS A 206 18.66 -26.92 -15.99
C LYS A 206 19.21 -26.75 -14.58
N LEU A 207 20.36 -27.36 -14.28
CA LEU A 207 21.02 -27.22 -12.97
C LEU A 207 21.36 -25.75 -12.68
N LEU A 208 21.89 -25.03 -13.67
CA LEU A 208 22.20 -23.62 -13.52
C LEU A 208 20.95 -22.78 -13.28
N PHE A 209 19.88 -23.00 -14.05
CA PHE A 209 18.61 -22.32 -13.85
C PHE A 209 18.04 -22.60 -12.45
N GLU A 210 18.17 -23.83 -11.96
CA GLU A 210 17.75 -24.22 -10.62
C GLU A 210 18.56 -23.51 -9.54
N VAL A 211 19.90 -23.51 -9.62
CA VAL A 211 20.76 -22.75 -8.70
C VAL A 211 20.46 -21.25 -8.76
N ALA A 212 20.19 -20.72 -9.94
CA ALA A 212 19.81 -19.32 -10.09
C ALA A 212 18.47 -19.02 -9.43
N THR A 213 17.50 -19.91 -9.60
CA THR A 213 16.19 -19.80 -8.96
C THR A 213 16.30 -19.89 -7.44
N ILE A 214 17.17 -20.76 -6.91
CA ILE A 214 17.43 -20.87 -5.47
C ILE A 214 18.05 -19.57 -4.93
N ASN A 215 19.10 -19.04 -5.57
CA ASN A 215 19.75 -17.81 -5.14
C ASN A 215 18.84 -16.59 -5.25
N ARG A 216 17.99 -16.52 -6.28
CA ARG A 216 16.93 -15.51 -6.39
C ARG A 216 16.04 -15.52 -5.15
N ASN A 217 15.56 -16.69 -4.73
CA ASN A 217 14.64 -16.80 -3.59
C ASN A 217 15.36 -16.59 -2.25
N LYS A 218 16.64 -16.96 -2.13
CA LYS A 218 17.48 -16.59 -0.98
C LYS A 218 17.63 -15.07 -0.86
N PHE A 219 17.93 -14.39 -1.96
CA PHE A 219 18.03 -12.93 -1.98
C PHE A 219 16.72 -12.27 -1.54
N ILE A 220 15.58 -12.74 -2.05
CA ILE A 220 14.24 -12.29 -1.62
C ILE A 220 14.03 -12.49 -0.12
N ALA A 221 14.38 -13.67 0.40
CA ALA A 221 14.21 -13.98 1.82
C ALA A 221 15.09 -13.08 2.71
N HIS A 222 16.35 -12.85 2.33
CA HIS A 222 17.25 -11.92 3.02
C HIS A 222 16.80 -10.46 2.89
N PHE A 223 16.21 -10.06 1.76
CA PHE A 223 15.60 -8.74 1.58
C PHE A 223 14.46 -8.52 2.58
N VAL A 224 13.55 -9.50 2.69
CA VAL A 224 12.45 -9.46 3.65
C VAL A 224 12.99 -9.38 5.07
N LEU A 225 13.90 -10.28 5.44
CA LEU A 225 14.50 -10.33 6.77
C LEU A 225 15.14 -8.98 7.14
N SER A 226 15.98 -8.45 6.27
CA SER A 226 16.72 -7.20 6.53
C SER A 226 15.79 -5.99 6.61
N SER A 227 14.74 -5.95 5.77
CA SER A 227 13.72 -4.90 5.83
C SER A 227 12.97 -4.94 7.16
N LEU A 228 12.54 -6.13 7.60
CA LEU A 228 11.82 -6.30 8.85
C LEU A 228 12.69 -6.00 10.06
N LEU A 229 13.94 -6.43 10.07
CA LEU A 229 14.89 -6.09 11.13
C LEU A 229 15.14 -4.59 11.21
N SER A 230 15.25 -3.90 10.06
CA SER A 230 15.38 -2.43 10.03
C SER A 230 14.15 -1.74 10.63
N ILE A 231 12.95 -2.18 10.28
CA ILE A 231 11.69 -1.58 10.79
C ILE A 231 11.50 -1.89 12.28
N THR A 232 11.66 -3.15 12.68
CA THR A 232 11.52 -3.58 14.09
C THR A 232 12.56 -2.91 14.98
N HIS A 233 13.80 -2.74 14.52
CA HIS A 233 14.81 -1.97 15.23
C HIS A 233 14.33 -0.54 15.53
N ASP A 234 13.75 0.14 14.55
CA ASP A 234 13.24 1.50 14.75
C ASP A 234 12.00 1.54 15.65
N ILE A 235 11.12 0.54 15.58
CA ILE A 235 10.00 0.38 16.52
C ILE A 235 10.53 0.22 17.95
N THR A 236 11.44 -0.71 18.18
CA THR A 236 12.00 -1.01 19.51
C THR A 236 12.76 0.18 20.08
N ASN A 237 13.55 0.87 19.27
CA ASN A 237 14.36 2.01 19.70
C ASN A 237 13.62 3.36 19.62
N ARG A 238 12.35 3.36 19.18
CA ARG A 238 11.53 4.56 18.97
C ARG A 238 12.26 5.64 18.17
N SER A 239 12.91 5.24 17.08
CA SER A 239 13.68 6.14 16.21
C SER A 239 12.84 7.34 15.74
N GLU A 240 13.49 8.48 15.48
CA GLU A 240 12.77 9.72 15.15
C GLU A 240 11.84 9.60 13.93
N GLY A 241 12.21 8.79 12.92
CA GLY A 241 11.37 8.53 11.73
C GLY A 241 10.04 7.82 12.02
N ILE A 242 9.95 7.02 13.08
CA ILE A 242 8.76 6.22 13.43
C ILE A 242 8.00 6.77 14.65
N LYS A 243 8.60 7.65 15.44
CA LYS A 243 8.05 8.21 16.68
C LYS A 243 6.65 8.78 16.53
N GLY A 244 6.38 9.49 15.43
CA GLY A 244 5.04 10.03 15.13
C GLY A 244 4.00 8.92 14.91
N VAL A 245 4.38 7.85 14.21
CA VAL A 245 3.54 6.67 13.99
C VAL A 245 3.28 5.93 15.30
N LEU A 246 4.33 5.67 16.09
CA LEU A 246 4.17 5.02 17.40
C LEU A 246 3.26 5.83 18.32
N HIS A 247 3.39 7.16 18.31
CA HIS A 247 2.48 8.01 19.07
C HIS A 247 1.01 7.80 18.68
N ILE A 248 0.70 7.69 17.38
CA ILE A 248 -0.65 7.37 16.90
C ILE A 248 -1.06 5.97 17.35
N MET A 249 -0.21 4.97 17.16
CA MET A 249 -0.54 3.59 17.58
C MET A 249 -0.80 3.46 19.09
N GLU A 250 -0.07 4.21 19.92
CA GLU A 250 -0.17 4.16 21.38
C GLU A 250 -1.34 5.00 21.92
N ASN A 251 -1.65 6.12 21.28
CA ASN A 251 -2.63 7.09 21.78
C ASN A 251 -3.98 7.02 21.05
N THR A 252 -4.05 6.26 19.96
CA THR A 252 -5.25 6.07 19.18
C THR A 252 -5.67 4.59 19.24
N GLU A 253 -6.96 4.30 19.07
CA GLU A 253 -7.42 2.92 18.98
C GLU A 253 -6.92 2.27 17.69
N GLY A 254 -6.59 0.97 17.73
CA GLY A 254 -6.03 0.24 16.59
C GLY A 254 -6.87 0.41 15.33
N TYR A 255 -8.21 0.34 15.46
CA TYR A 255 -9.13 0.57 14.35
C TYR A 255 -9.03 1.98 13.71
N VAL A 256 -8.75 3.03 14.49
CA VAL A 256 -8.53 4.37 13.93
C VAL A 256 -7.26 4.38 13.09
N ALA A 257 -6.16 3.88 13.65
CA ALA A 257 -4.88 3.86 12.98
C ALA A 257 -4.97 3.03 11.69
N GLU A 258 -5.62 1.88 11.74
CA GLU A 258 -5.96 1.03 10.58
C GLU A 258 -6.78 1.79 9.53
N THR A 259 -7.78 2.57 9.96
CA THR A 259 -8.61 3.37 9.05
C THR A 259 -7.78 4.46 8.36
N ILE A 260 -6.92 5.16 9.11
CA ILE A 260 -6.02 6.17 8.56
C ILE A 260 -5.04 5.53 7.57
N ALA A 261 -4.44 4.40 7.95
CA ALA A 261 -3.57 3.61 7.08
C ALA A 261 -4.29 3.18 5.81
N HIS A 262 -5.50 2.66 5.93
CA HIS A 262 -6.32 2.22 4.80
C HIS A 262 -6.66 3.38 3.86
N VAL A 263 -7.15 4.50 4.39
CA VAL A 263 -7.41 5.71 3.59
C VAL A 263 -6.16 6.14 2.84
N ARG A 264 -4.99 6.09 3.49
CA ARG A 264 -3.74 6.43 2.84
C ARG A 264 -3.41 5.51 1.65
N THR A 265 -3.80 4.23 1.69
CA THR A 265 -3.65 3.34 0.52
C THR A 265 -4.59 3.65 -0.63
N THR A 266 -5.73 4.30 -0.37
CA THR A 266 -6.68 4.72 -1.41
C THR A 266 -6.33 6.08 -2.00
N LEU A 267 -5.45 6.84 -1.34
CA LEU A 267 -4.93 8.11 -1.83
C LEU A 267 -3.89 7.88 -2.94
N ARG A 268 -4.05 8.64 -4.02
CA ARG A 268 -3.16 8.70 -5.17
C ARG A 268 -2.16 9.84 -4.95
N ASP A 269 -0.91 9.59 -5.33
CA ASP A 269 0.13 10.62 -5.32
C ASP A 269 0.04 11.58 -6.51
N LYS A 270 -0.63 11.14 -7.59
CA LYS A 270 -0.80 11.92 -8.83
C LYS A 270 -2.24 11.85 -9.33
N PRO A 271 -2.75 12.91 -9.96
CA PRO A 271 -4.04 12.85 -10.63
C PRO A 271 -4.03 11.78 -11.72
N LEU A 272 -5.15 11.06 -11.86
CA LEU A 272 -5.34 10.10 -12.94
C LEU A 272 -5.26 10.79 -14.29
N ILE A 273 -4.62 10.08 -15.22
CA ILE A 273 -4.69 10.37 -16.63
C ILE A 273 -5.88 9.59 -17.19
N ARG A 274 -6.83 10.30 -17.79
CA ARG A 274 -7.99 9.71 -18.47
C ARG A 274 -8.07 10.23 -19.89
N CYS A 275 -8.56 9.37 -20.79
CA CYS A 275 -8.83 9.77 -22.15
C CYS A 275 -10.01 10.73 -22.16
N GLU A 276 -9.83 11.94 -22.70
CA GLU A 276 -10.90 12.95 -22.74
C GLU A 276 -12.10 12.48 -23.58
N ASN A 277 -11.91 11.51 -24.48
CA ASN A 277 -12.99 10.94 -25.28
C ASN A 277 -13.71 9.78 -24.60
N CYS A 278 -12.99 8.68 -24.31
CA CYS A 278 -13.56 7.41 -23.85
C CYS A 278 -13.39 7.15 -22.34
N THR A 279 -12.76 8.06 -21.60
CA THR A 279 -12.55 8.03 -20.13
C THR A 279 -11.65 6.92 -19.58
N LYS A 280 -11.18 6.00 -20.44
CA LYS A 280 -10.21 4.95 -20.09
C LYS A 280 -8.93 5.54 -19.51
N THR A 281 -8.38 4.84 -18.53
CA THR A 281 -7.09 5.07 -17.87
C THR A 281 -5.98 4.24 -18.56
N PRO A 282 -4.68 4.51 -18.31
CA PRO A 282 -3.60 3.63 -18.74
C PRO A 282 -3.80 2.18 -18.31
N GLU A 283 -4.26 1.98 -17.07
CA GLU A 283 -4.49 0.67 -16.49
C GLU A 283 -5.59 -0.12 -17.25
N ASP A 284 -6.64 0.56 -17.74
CA ASP A 284 -7.71 -0.06 -18.53
C ASP A 284 -7.26 -0.56 -19.93
N ILE A 285 -6.11 -0.09 -20.42
CA ILE A 285 -5.61 -0.40 -21.78
C ILE A 285 -4.43 -1.37 -21.71
N GLY A 286 -3.61 -1.25 -20.67
CA GLY A 286 -2.44 -2.09 -20.44
C GLY A 286 -1.24 -1.28 -19.94
N GLN A 287 -0.35 -1.96 -19.24
CA GLN A 287 0.89 -1.35 -18.75
C GLN A 287 1.75 -0.82 -19.92
N GLY A 288 2.38 0.33 -19.73
CA GLY A 288 3.28 0.96 -20.71
C GLY A 288 2.60 1.80 -21.80
N VAL A 289 1.27 1.93 -21.80
CA VAL A 289 0.57 2.76 -22.80
C VAL A 289 0.78 4.24 -22.50
N CYS A 290 1.45 4.93 -23.42
CA CYS A 290 1.61 6.39 -23.36
C CYS A 290 0.41 7.09 -23.98
N PHE A 291 -0.28 7.92 -23.19
CA PHE A 291 -1.38 8.74 -23.69
C PHE A 291 -0.82 9.90 -24.50
N MET A 292 -1.40 10.18 -25.66
CA MET A 292 -1.06 11.39 -26.41
C MET A 292 -1.62 12.62 -25.71
N VAL A 293 -0.92 13.74 -25.86
CA VAL A 293 -1.33 15.02 -25.29
C VAL A 293 -1.57 16.03 -26.42
N CYS A 294 -2.65 16.81 -26.33
CA CYS A 294 -2.84 17.94 -27.23
C CYS A 294 -1.75 19.01 -27.01
N SER A 295 -0.79 19.10 -27.95
CA SER A 295 0.34 20.03 -27.87
C SER A 295 -0.08 21.49 -27.73
N VAL A 296 -1.13 21.90 -28.45
CA VAL A 296 -1.65 23.29 -28.40
C VAL A 296 -2.16 23.64 -26.99
N CYS A 297 -2.91 22.74 -26.34
CA CYS A 297 -3.39 22.98 -24.98
C CYS A 297 -2.25 22.97 -23.97
N LYS A 298 -1.31 22.01 -24.09
CA LYS A 298 -0.14 21.93 -23.22
C LYS A 298 0.68 23.23 -23.27
N THR A 299 0.96 23.74 -24.46
CA THR A 299 1.78 24.95 -24.64
C THR A 299 1.02 26.23 -24.30
N LYS A 300 -0.20 26.43 -24.82
CA LYS A 300 -0.92 27.71 -24.68
C LYS A 300 -1.64 27.87 -23.34
N LEU A 301 -2.10 26.78 -22.74
CA LEU A 301 -2.94 26.82 -21.54
C LEU A 301 -2.25 26.23 -20.30
N LYS A 302 -1.03 25.67 -20.45
CA LYS A 302 -0.36 24.88 -19.41
C LYS A 302 -1.27 23.79 -18.83
N PHE A 303 -2.12 23.22 -19.69
CA PHE A 303 -3.12 22.21 -19.36
C PHE A 303 -3.05 21.05 -20.34
N GLU A 304 -3.01 19.82 -19.85
CA GLU A 304 -2.83 18.62 -20.66
C GLU A 304 -4.20 17.95 -20.90
N VAL A 305 -4.55 17.79 -22.17
CA VAL A 305 -5.71 17.00 -22.60
C VAL A 305 -5.18 15.70 -23.19
N HIS A 306 -5.51 14.59 -22.54
CA HIS A 306 -4.97 13.29 -22.85
C HIS A 306 -5.92 12.46 -23.72
N TYR A 307 -5.36 11.69 -24.64
CA TYR A 307 -6.08 10.76 -25.51
C TYR A 307 -5.35 9.43 -25.55
N CYS A 308 -6.07 8.34 -25.36
CA CYS A 308 -5.47 7.00 -25.42
C CYS A 308 -5.14 6.52 -26.84
N SER A 309 -5.73 7.14 -27.87
CA SER A 309 -5.50 6.77 -29.28
C SER A 309 -5.83 7.91 -30.23
N GLN A 310 -5.27 7.86 -31.45
CA GLN A 310 -5.49 8.89 -32.48
C GLN A 310 -6.95 8.92 -32.94
N SER A 311 -7.61 7.76 -32.93
CA SER A 311 -9.06 7.66 -33.15
C SER A 311 -9.82 8.43 -32.08
N CYS A 312 -9.57 8.19 -30.79
CA CYS A 312 -10.23 8.93 -29.71
C CYS A 312 -10.02 10.45 -29.81
N GLN A 313 -8.83 10.90 -30.23
CA GLN A 313 -8.59 12.32 -30.46
C GLN A 313 -9.42 12.88 -31.62
N LYS A 314 -9.49 12.15 -32.75
CA LYS A 314 -10.27 12.56 -33.94
C LYS A 314 -11.76 12.62 -33.62
N ASP A 315 -12.28 11.63 -32.91
CA ASP A 315 -13.68 11.54 -32.52
C ASP A 315 -14.08 12.72 -31.61
N HIS A 316 -13.21 13.09 -30.66
CA HIS A 316 -13.43 14.24 -29.79
C HIS A 316 -13.12 15.60 -30.43
N TRP A 317 -12.47 15.62 -31.60
CA TRP A 317 -11.89 16.84 -32.16
C TRP A 317 -12.93 17.93 -32.47
N SER A 318 -14.12 17.55 -32.94
CA SER A 318 -15.20 18.49 -33.26
C SER A 318 -15.65 19.33 -32.05
N VAL A 319 -15.61 18.72 -30.85
CA VAL A 319 -15.92 19.36 -29.57
C VAL A 319 -14.70 20.13 -29.06
N HIS A 320 -13.55 19.47 -29.01
CA HIS A 320 -12.32 20.03 -28.44
C HIS A 320 -11.78 21.24 -29.22
N LYS A 321 -11.83 21.22 -30.57
CA LYS A 321 -11.31 22.29 -31.45
C LYS A 321 -11.91 23.66 -31.12
N LYS A 322 -13.16 23.71 -30.65
CA LYS A 322 -13.85 24.97 -30.31
C LYS A 322 -13.16 25.72 -29.16
N ALA A 323 -12.57 24.99 -28.21
CA ALA A 323 -11.90 25.52 -27.02
C ALA A 323 -10.36 25.37 -27.02
N CYS A 324 -9.83 24.52 -27.91
CA CYS A 324 -8.41 24.18 -27.98
C CYS A 324 -7.50 25.42 -28.03
N GLY A 325 -6.60 25.54 -27.05
CA GLY A 325 -5.67 26.67 -26.94
C GLY A 325 -6.29 28.02 -26.60
N LYS A 326 -7.59 28.09 -26.31
CA LYS A 326 -8.32 29.34 -25.99
C LYS A 326 -8.76 29.40 -24.53
N LYS A 327 -9.29 28.30 -23.99
CA LYS A 327 -9.74 28.21 -22.59
C LYS A 327 -9.58 26.79 -22.07
N LYS A 328 -9.32 26.65 -20.76
CA LYS A 328 -9.29 25.35 -20.08
C LYS A 328 -10.71 24.79 -20.07
N VAL A 329 -10.95 23.75 -20.86
CA VAL A 329 -12.22 23.00 -20.86
C VAL A 329 -11.85 21.55 -20.62
N THR A 330 -12.44 21.00 -19.58
CA THR A 330 -12.31 19.60 -19.19
C THR A 330 -13.71 19.07 -19.01
N ARG A 331 -13.95 17.80 -19.28
CA ARG A 331 -15.20 17.13 -18.93
C ARG A 331 -15.43 17.01 -17.41
N GLY A 332 -14.48 17.45 -16.58
CA GLY A 332 -14.56 17.33 -15.12
C GLY A 332 -14.53 15.86 -14.69
N LEU A 333 -13.70 15.05 -15.35
CA LEU A 333 -13.59 13.62 -15.06
C LEU A 333 -13.01 13.42 -13.65
N SER A 334 -13.62 12.51 -12.90
CA SER A 334 -13.19 12.11 -11.55
C SER A 334 -11.74 11.64 -11.54
N GLY A 335 -11.01 11.99 -10.49
CA GLY A 335 -9.63 11.60 -10.31
C GLY A 335 -8.61 12.42 -11.11
N THR A 336 -9.02 13.27 -12.04
CA THR A 336 -8.09 14.02 -12.90
C THR A 336 -7.62 15.33 -12.27
N LYS A 337 -6.62 16.01 -12.83
CA LYS A 337 -6.04 17.27 -12.28
C LYS A 337 -7.07 18.40 -12.07
N GLY A 338 -8.25 18.31 -12.68
CA GLY A 338 -9.36 19.27 -12.48
C GLY A 338 -10.31 18.92 -11.34
N ASP A 339 -10.23 17.70 -10.80
CA ASP A 339 -11.04 17.23 -9.66
C ASP A 339 -10.35 17.65 -8.35
N PRO A 340 -11.00 18.41 -7.44
CA PRO A 340 -10.40 18.73 -6.13
C PRO A 340 -10.12 17.48 -5.28
N LEU A 341 -10.80 16.37 -5.57
CA LEU A 341 -10.66 15.08 -4.89
C LEU A 341 -9.88 14.07 -5.74
N TRP A 342 -9.00 14.56 -6.62
CA TRP A 342 -8.25 13.71 -7.54
C TRP A 342 -7.44 12.62 -6.83
N ALA A 343 -6.99 12.93 -5.62
CA ALA A 343 -6.20 12.04 -4.77
C ALA A 343 -7.02 10.83 -4.34
N PHE A 344 -8.33 10.94 -4.18
CA PHE A 344 -9.12 9.80 -3.77
C PHE A 344 -9.46 8.89 -4.94
N SER A 345 -9.48 7.58 -4.68
CA SER A 345 -9.92 6.61 -5.67
C SER A 345 -11.37 6.84 -6.10
N ASP A 346 -11.75 6.30 -7.26
CA ASP A 346 -13.14 6.33 -7.73
C ASP A 346 -14.01 5.32 -6.99
N SER A 347 -13.39 4.34 -6.32
CA SER A 347 -14.07 3.38 -5.45
C SER A 347 -14.23 3.90 -4.02
N ASP A 348 -13.57 5.01 -3.66
CA ASP A 348 -13.61 5.56 -2.32
C ASP A 348 -15.02 6.11 -2.00
N PRO A 349 -15.71 5.56 -0.98
CA PRO A 349 -17.07 5.95 -0.66
C PRO A 349 -17.15 7.40 -0.13
N VAL A 350 -16.12 7.88 0.56
CA VAL A 350 -16.06 9.24 1.10
C VAL A 350 -15.86 10.23 -0.03
N ALA A 351 -14.94 9.95 -0.95
CA ALA A 351 -14.72 10.83 -2.10
C ALA A 351 -15.94 10.89 -3.01
N ASN A 352 -16.61 9.76 -3.24
CA ASN A 352 -17.85 9.74 -4.01
C ASN A 352 -18.93 10.57 -3.32
N LEU A 353 -19.10 10.44 -2.00
CA LEU A 353 -19.99 11.29 -1.21
C LEU A 353 -19.69 12.78 -1.43
N ILE A 354 -18.41 13.19 -1.40
CA ILE A 354 -18.04 14.61 -1.62
C ILE A 354 -18.21 15.01 -3.12
N ARG A 355 -18.02 14.11 -4.08
CA ARG A 355 -18.19 14.40 -5.53
C ARG A 355 -19.66 14.60 -5.94
N TYR A 356 -20.61 13.98 -5.24
CA TYR A 356 -22.03 14.13 -5.53
C TYR A 356 -22.64 15.44 -5.00
N LEU A 357 -21.84 16.26 -4.32
CA LEU A 357 -22.30 17.51 -3.75
C LEU A 357 -22.45 18.59 -4.83
N PRO A 358 -23.31 19.60 -4.61
CA PRO A 358 -23.54 20.68 -5.57
C PRO A 358 -22.22 21.38 -5.99
N LYS A 359 -22.07 21.60 -7.30
CA LYS A 359 -20.84 22.16 -7.90
C LYS A 359 -20.80 23.69 -7.95
N ASP A 360 -21.71 24.38 -7.28
CA ASP A 360 -21.76 25.85 -7.27
C ASP A 360 -20.60 26.50 -6.49
N GLY A 361 -19.69 25.68 -5.96
CA GLY A 361 -18.42 26.11 -5.35
C GLY A 361 -18.57 26.55 -3.90
N ARG A 362 -19.74 26.32 -3.28
CA ARG A 362 -19.95 26.48 -1.85
C ARG A 362 -20.25 25.11 -1.24
N PHE A 363 -19.22 24.29 -1.09
CA PHE A 363 -19.35 23.09 -0.27
C PHE A 363 -19.70 23.55 1.14
N THR A 364 -20.82 23.05 1.64
CA THR A 364 -21.18 23.21 3.04
C THR A 364 -21.22 21.82 3.65
N LEU A 365 -20.87 21.70 4.94
CA LEU A 365 -21.00 20.42 5.64
C LEU A 365 -22.44 19.86 5.58
N ARG A 366 -23.44 20.72 5.30
CA ARG A 366 -24.84 20.38 5.05
C ARG A 366 -25.01 19.37 3.90
N ASP A 367 -24.10 19.41 2.93
CA ASP A 367 -24.17 18.59 1.73
C ASP A 367 -23.75 17.14 2.00
N ILE A 368 -23.01 16.87 3.08
CA ILE A 368 -22.69 15.50 3.53
C ILE A 368 -23.98 14.84 4.09
N GLY A 369 -24.81 14.32 3.18
CA GLY A 369 -26.14 13.75 3.44
C GLY A 369 -26.13 12.28 3.79
N VAL A 370 -27.21 11.56 3.43
CA VAL A 370 -27.32 10.11 3.59
C VAL A 370 -27.06 9.46 2.24
N ASN A 371 -25.97 8.72 2.14
CA ASN A 371 -25.62 8.04 0.90
C ASN A 371 -26.66 6.97 0.52
N PRO A 372 -26.85 6.68 -0.78
CA PRO A 372 -27.65 5.56 -1.23
C PRO A 372 -27.19 4.24 -0.59
N CYS A 373 -28.13 3.49 0.00
CA CYS A 373 -27.81 2.22 0.61
C CYS A 373 -27.49 1.16 -0.45
N LYS A 374 -26.43 0.37 -0.26
CA LYS A 374 -26.15 -0.81 -1.10
C LYS A 374 -26.88 -2.07 -0.64
N GLY A 375 -27.60 -2.01 0.49
CA GLY A 375 -28.33 -3.12 1.08
C GLY A 375 -29.62 -2.68 1.78
N LYS A 376 -30.22 -3.56 2.58
CA LYS A 376 -31.42 -3.24 3.35
C LYS A 376 -31.02 -2.63 4.69
N ARG A 377 -31.47 -1.40 4.98
CA ARG A 377 -31.34 -0.79 6.31
C ARG A 377 -32.34 -1.42 7.28
N SER A 378 -32.05 -1.37 8.58
CA SER A 378 -33.07 -1.62 9.59
C SER A 378 -34.18 -0.55 9.47
N PRO A 379 -35.42 -0.83 9.91
CA PRO A 379 -36.47 0.18 9.90
C PRO A 379 -36.10 1.46 10.68
N ALA A 380 -35.32 1.32 11.76
CA ALA A 380 -34.83 2.47 12.52
C ALA A 380 -33.81 3.29 11.71
N ALA A 381 -32.85 2.63 11.05
CA ALA A 381 -31.86 3.33 10.23
C ALA A 381 -32.47 3.96 8.97
N GLU A 382 -33.52 3.35 8.39
CA GLU A 382 -34.26 3.96 7.28
C GLU A 382 -35.02 5.21 7.73
N ARG A 383 -35.71 5.16 8.89
CA ARG A 383 -36.33 6.34 9.50
C ARG A 383 -35.31 7.44 9.76
N GLN A 384 -34.13 7.08 10.25
CA GLN A 384 -33.04 8.03 10.49
C GLN A 384 -32.57 8.68 9.19
N ALA A 385 -32.43 7.88 8.12
CA ALA A 385 -32.06 8.36 6.80
C ALA A 385 -33.08 9.37 6.24
N GLU A 386 -34.37 9.04 6.29
CA GLU A 386 -35.46 9.90 5.82
C GLU A 386 -35.47 11.26 6.54
N MET A 387 -35.30 11.28 7.86
CA MET A 387 -35.27 12.53 8.62
C MET A 387 -34.07 13.40 8.29
N LEU A 388 -32.90 12.79 8.07
CA LEU A 388 -31.68 13.51 7.71
C LEU A 388 -31.74 14.09 6.28
N GLU A 389 -32.40 13.39 5.36
CA GLU A 389 -32.69 13.95 4.03
C GLU A 389 -33.67 15.11 4.10
N ALA A 390 -34.65 15.06 5.03
CA ALA A 390 -35.61 16.14 5.25
C ALA A 390 -35.01 17.37 5.95
N ASP A 391 -34.01 17.20 6.82
CA ASP A 391 -33.33 18.27 7.55
C ASP A 391 -31.81 18.08 7.53
N LYS A 392 -31.18 18.60 6.46
CA LYS A 392 -29.73 18.48 6.20
C LYS A 392 -28.85 19.23 7.22
N ASP A 393 -29.45 20.09 8.02
CA ASP A 393 -28.75 20.85 9.06
C ASP A 393 -28.63 20.06 10.37
N ALA A 394 -29.32 18.93 10.50
CA ALA A 394 -29.13 17.97 11.57
C ALA A 394 -27.92 17.06 11.28
N ASP A 395 -27.12 16.78 12.30
CA ASP A 395 -26.04 15.79 12.21
C ASP A 395 -26.57 14.39 12.55
N TYR A 396 -27.56 14.32 13.43
CA TYR A 396 -28.29 13.11 13.78
C TYR A 396 -29.65 13.47 14.42
N PHE A 397 -30.56 12.52 14.48
CA PHE A 397 -31.78 12.62 15.29
C PHE A 397 -31.76 11.58 16.41
N LEU A 398 -32.03 12.03 17.63
CA LEU A 398 -32.19 11.17 18.80
C LEU A 398 -33.66 11.18 19.24
N PHE A 399 -34.12 10.12 19.89
CA PHE A 399 -35.49 10.02 20.39
C PHE A 399 -35.52 9.85 21.90
N THR A 400 -36.38 10.59 22.58
CA THR A 400 -36.65 10.38 24.01
C THR A 400 -37.46 9.10 24.23
N ALA A 401 -37.64 8.72 25.51
CA ALA A 401 -38.50 7.59 25.86
C ALA A 401 -39.97 7.77 25.41
N SER A 402 -40.46 9.01 25.29
CA SER A 402 -41.80 9.32 24.77
C SER A 402 -41.87 9.33 23.23
N GLY A 403 -40.74 9.11 22.55
CA GLY A 403 -40.64 9.19 21.10
C GLY A 403 -40.51 10.62 20.56
N GLU A 404 -40.34 11.63 21.43
CA GLU A 404 -40.05 13.00 21.02
C GLU A 404 -38.70 13.05 20.32
N ARG A 405 -38.67 13.75 19.17
CA ARG A 405 -37.49 13.88 18.32
C ARG A 405 -36.61 15.03 18.80
N ILE A 406 -35.36 14.73 19.12
CA ILE A 406 -34.32 15.69 19.44
C ILE A 406 -33.35 15.78 18.26
N ARG A 407 -33.13 17.00 17.79
CA ARG A 407 -32.15 17.28 16.75
C ARG A 407 -30.76 17.41 17.38
N PHE A 408 -29.80 16.60 16.93
CA PHE A 408 -28.40 16.67 17.34
C PHE A 408 -27.59 17.47 16.31
N VAL A 409 -26.89 18.50 16.77
CA VAL A 409 -26.01 19.35 15.96
C VAL A 409 -24.67 19.49 16.67
N ILE A 410 -23.59 19.39 15.90
CA ILE A 410 -22.19 19.46 16.33
C ILE A 410 -21.65 20.82 15.89
N ASP A 411 -21.16 21.64 16.81
CA ASP A 411 -20.68 22.97 16.44
C ASP A 411 -19.27 22.94 15.81
N ASP A 412 -18.40 22.07 16.31
CA ASP A 412 -17.04 21.91 15.77
C ASP A 412 -17.07 21.35 14.35
N LEU A 413 -16.50 22.09 13.39
CA LEU A 413 -16.54 21.74 11.96
C LEU A 413 -15.80 20.44 11.65
N GLY A 414 -14.68 20.18 12.35
CA GLY A 414 -13.92 18.95 12.20
C GLY A 414 -14.70 17.75 12.69
N ALA A 415 -15.21 17.81 13.92
CA ALA A 415 -16.03 16.76 14.51
C ALA A 415 -17.29 16.51 13.68
N LYS A 416 -17.95 17.56 13.20
CA LYS A 416 -19.09 17.46 12.29
C LYS A 416 -18.71 16.72 11.00
N PHE A 417 -17.61 17.09 10.35
CA PHE A 417 -17.14 16.41 9.13
C PHE A 417 -16.90 14.92 9.37
N VAL A 418 -16.15 14.59 10.42
CA VAL A 418 -15.81 13.20 10.78
C VAL A 418 -17.06 12.40 11.12
N PHE A 419 -17.94 12.98 11.94
CA PHE A 419 -19.19 12.36 12.35
C PHE A 419 -20.08 12.08 11.14
N ARG A 420 -20.32 13.08 10.29
CA ARG A 420 -21.15 12.91 9.09
C ARG A 420 -20.55 11.92 8.10
N THR A 421 -19.22 11.87 7.99
CA THR A 421 -18.53 10.89 7.14
C THR A 421 -18.73 9.47 7.64
N HIS A 422 -18.50 9.22 8.93
CA HIS A 422 -18.72 7.89 9.53
C HIS A 422 -20.20 7.48 9.43
N ARG A 423 -21.13 8.38 9.75
CA ARG A 423 -22.57 8.18 9.56
C ARG A 423 -22.90 7.83 8.12
N GLY A 424 -22.35 8.57 7.16
CA GLY A 424 -22.54 8.35 5.73
C GLY A 424 -22.06 6.98 5.28
N VAL A 425 -20.90 6.52 5.76
CA VAL A 425 -20.37 5.17 5.46
C VAL A 425 -21.26 4.08 6.05
N MET A 426 -21.64 4.21 7.33
CA MET A 426 -22.52 3.24 8.00
C MET A 426 -23.86 3.08 7.32
N MET A 427 -24.47 4.18 6.88
CA MET A 427 -25.76 4.17 6.20
C MET A 427 -25.69 3.56 4.78
N THR A 428 -24.49 3.27 4.25
CA THR A 428 -24.31 2.55 2.97
C THR A 428 -24.09 1.05 3.10
N GLN A 429 -23.54 0.59 4.22
CA GLN A 429 -23.07 -0.79 4.43
C GLN A 429 -23.63 -1.35 5.75
N PRO A 430 -24.81 -2.00 5.71
CA PRO A 430 -25.56 -2.34 6.92
C PRO A 430 -24.94 -3.43 7.81
N THR A 431 -23.99 -4.23 7.32
CA THR A 431 -23.64 -5.52 7.97
C THR A 431 -22.19 -5.69 8.40
N ASP A 432 -21.28 -4.76 8.12
CA ASP A 432 -19.88 -4.89 8.58
C ASP A 432 -19.09 -3.58 8.49
N THR A 433 -19.32 -2.65 9.43
CA THR A 433 -18.42 -1.50 9.56
C THR A 433 -17.77 -1.53 10.92
N LYS A 434 -16.68 -2.32 11.00
CA LYS A 434 -15.56 -2.20 11.93
C LYS A 434 -15.63 -0.92 12.79
N GLY A 435 -16.33 -0.90 13.91
CA GLY A 435 -16.32 0.23 14.86
C GLY A 435 -16.99 1.57 14.48
N GLY A 436 -17.49 1.79 13.27
CA GLY A 436 -18.08 3.09 12.87
C GLY A 436 -19.25 3.53 13.74
N ALA A 437 -20.16 2.61 14.08
CA ALA A 437 -21.31 2.89 14.95
C ALA A 437 -20.87 3.13 16.37
N CYS A 438 -19.78 2.48 16.78
CA CYS A 438 -19.25 2.60 18.11
C CYS A 438 -18.70 4.02 18.32
N ALA A 439 -17.95 4.56 17.36
CA ALA A 439 -17.45 5.93 17.38
C ALA A 439 -18.59 6.98 17.41
N LEU A 440 -19.63 6.80 16.59
CA LEU A 440 -20.79 7.70 16.60
C LEU A 440 -21.53 7.62 17.94
N GLY A 441 -21.74 6.40 18.45
CA GLY A 441 -22.45 6.15 19.69
C GLY A 441 -21.73 6.71 20.90
N GLU A 442 -20.44 6.47 21.03
CA GLU A 442 -19.59 7.07 22.06
C GLU A 442 -19.66 8.61 22.03
N TYR A 443 -19.52 9.21 20.84
CA TYR A 443 -19.58 10.66 20.70
C TYR A 443 -20.94 11.24 21.12
N MET A 444 -22.04 10.60 20.70
CA MET A 444 -23.38 10.99 21.11
C MET A 444 -23.63 10.80 22.60
N LEU A 445 -23.10 9.74 23.23
CA LEU A 445 -23.21 9.53 24.67
C LEU A 445 -22.48 10.63 25.44
N LYS A 446 -21.26 10.99 25.05
CA LYS A 446 -20.54 12.12 25.66
C LYS A 446 -21.33 13.43 25.51
N ALA A 447 -21.87 13.70 24.33
CA ALA A 447 -22.50 14.98 24.01
C ALA A 447 -23.93 15.12 24.57
N MET A 448 -24.73 14.04 24.56
CA MET A 448 -26.19 14.11 24.71
C MET A 448 -26.74 13.31 25.90
N SER A 449 -25.95 12.50 26.61
CA SER A 449 -26.46 11.66 27.72
C SER A 449 -27.05 12.45 28.90
N LYS A 450 -26.71 13.74 29.03
CA LYS A 450 -27.25 14.65 30.06
C LYS A 450 -28.34 15.58 29.55
N TYR A 451 -28.72 15.46 28.28
CA TYR A 451 -29.75 16.29 27.68
C TYR A 451 -31.14 15.90 28.23
N PRO A 452 -32.03 16.86 28.56
CA PRO A 452 -33.35 16.55 29.09
C PRO A 452 -34.15 15.58 28.21
N GLY A 453 -34.63 14.47 28.79
CA GLY A 453 -35.39 13.43 28.08
C GLY A 453 -34.55 12.36 27.38
N LEU A 454 -33.22 12.51 27.36
CA LEU A 454 -32.29 11.47 26.91
C LEU A 454 -31.58 10.85 28.10
N SER A 455 -31.28 9.55 27.97
CA SER A 455 -30.42 8.82 28.88
C SER A 455 -29.45 7.98 28.06
N ARG A 456 -28.39 7.48 28.72
CA ARG A 456 -27.46 6.52 28.13
C ARG A 456 -28.20 5.33 27.50
N ASP A 457 -29.11 4.72 28.24
CA ASP A 457 -29.86 3.53 27.79
C ASP A 457 -30.74 3.83 26.59
N ILE A 458 -31.36 5.01 26.55
CA ILE A 458 -32.18 5.45 25.42
C ILE A 458 -31.34 5.60 24.16
N ILE A 459 -30.19 6.27 24.26
CA ILE A 459 -29.27 6.47 23.13
C ILE A 459 -28.74 5.12 22.63
N LEU A 460 -28.26 4.26 23.53
CA LEU A 460 -27.76 2.92 23.18
C LEU A 460 -28.84 2.05 22.52
N LYS A 461 -30.06 2.05 23.06
CA LYS A 461 -31.19 1.29 22.49
C LYS A 461 -31.52 1.74 21.07
N GLN A 462 -31.48 3.05 20.81
CA GLN A 462 -31.68 3.57 19.47
C GLN A 462 -30.59 3.09 18.51
N ILE A 463 -29.31 3.24 18.88
CA ILE A 463 -28.18 2.82 18.04
C ILE A 463 -28.23 1.31 17.77
N CYS A 464 -28.60 0.49 18.75
CA CYS A 464 -28.76 -0.95 18.57
C CYS A 464 -29.88 -1.28 17.57
N ALA A 465 -31.03 -0.58 17.66
CA ALA A 465 -32.12 -0.76 16.71
C ALA A 465 -31.71 -0.37 15.27
N GLU A 466 -30.78 0.58 15.13
CA GLU A 466 -30.26 1.03 13.84
C GLU A 466 -29.22 0.06 13.27
N TYR A 467 -28.27 -0.41 14.07
CA TYR A 467 -27.03 -1.04 13.61
C TYR A 467 -26.72 -2.45 14.16
N GLY A 468 -27.54 -2.99 15.06
CA GLY A 468 -27.38 -4.32 15.64
C GLY A 468 -27.21 -4.33 17.16
N ASP A 469 -27.66 -5.42 17.80
CA ASP A 469 -27.72 -5.54 19.26
C ASP A 469 -26.34 -5.62 19.94
N ASP A 470 -25.30 -6.03 19.23
CA ASP A 470 -23.92 -6.14 19.74
C ASP A 470 -23.20 -4.78 19.85
N ILE A 471 -23.79 -3.72 19.29
CA ILE A 471 -23.17 -2.39 19.25
C ILE A 471 -23.05 -1.76 20.64
N ALA A 472 -24.01 -1.97 21.54
CA ALA A 472 -23.95 -1.40 22.88
C ALA A 472 -22.72 -1.89 23.66
N GLU A 473 -22.43 -3.18 23.60
CA GLU A 473 -21.25 -3.76 24.26
C GLU A 473 -19.96 -3.18 23.67
N LYS A 474 -19.90 -3.03 22.35
CA LYS A 474 -18.74 -2.45 21.66
C LYS A 474 -18.53 -0.98 22.03
N ILE A 475 -19.59 -0.18 22.16
CA ILE A 475 -19.51 1.22 22.63
C ILE A 475 -18.98 1.29 24.05
N VAL A 476 -19.54 0.48 24.97
CA VAL A 476 -19.08 0.43 26.37
C VAL A 476 -17.59 0.08 26.45
N ARG A 477 -17.15 -0.88 25.63
CA ARG A 477 -15.75 -1.27 25.55
C ARG A 477 -14.87 -0.11 25.06
N LEU A 478 -15.35 0.65 24.06
CA LEU A 478 -14.69 1.84 23.52
C LEU A 478 -14.49 2.92 24.59
N GLU A 479 -15.58 3.30 25.28
CA GLU A 479 -15.54 4.33 26.33
C GLU A 479 -14.60 3.95 27.47
N ARG A 480 -14.59 2.67 27.87
CA ARG A 480 -13.67 2.17 28.89
C ARG A 480 -12.22 2.30 28.44
N GLN A 481 -11.91 1.96 27.19
CA GLN A 481 -10.56 2.10 26.63
C GLN A 481 -10.14 3.57 26.57
N ALA A 482 -11.03 4.46 26.13
CA ALA A 482 -10.77 5.89 26.12
C ALA A 482 -10.50 6.43 27.54
N GLN A 483 -11.28 5.98 28.54
CA GLN A 483 -11.11 6.37 29.93
C GLN A 483 -9.79 5.86 30.53
N GLU A 484 -9.43 4.59 30.30
CA GLU A 484 -8.17 3.99 30.75
C GLU A 484 -6.95 4.73 30.19
N ARG A 485 -7.05 5.25 28.96
CA ARG A 485 -5.99 6.02 28.29
C ARG A 485 -6.01 7.51 28.64
N GLY A 486 -7.05 8.01 29.31
CA GLY A 486 -7.25 9.43 29.55
C GLY A 486 -7.44 10.23 28.24
N THR A 487 -7.97 9.60 27.19
CA THR A 487 -8.24 10.23 25.90
C THR A 487 -9.67 10.74 25.81
N GLY A 488 -9.96 11.57 24.80
CA GLY A 488 -11.34 11.91 24.45
C GLY A 488 -12.04 10.74 23.76
N THR A 489 -13.21 11.01 23.19
CA THR A 489 -13.89 10.03 22.32
C THR A 489 -13.03 9.73 21.10
N PHE A 490 -13.38 8.68 20.37
CA PHE A 490 -12.81 8.36 19.07
C PHE A 490 -12.73 9.59 18.16
N ILE A 491 -13.82 10.35 18.02
CA ILE A 491 -13.87 11.50 17.11
C ILE A 491 -12.95 12.63 17.59
N ASP A 492 -12.92 12.91 18.90
CA ASP A 492 -12.00 13.92 19.46
C ASP A 492 -10.53 13.53 19.19
N THR A 493 -10.20 12.26 19.40
CA THR A 493 -8.85 11.72 19.25
C THR A 493 -8.44 11.71 17.77
N TRP A 494 -9.35 11.29 16.88
CA TRP A 494 -9.13 11.35 15.43
C TRP A 494 -8.79 12.77 14.98
N LEU A 495 -9.50 13.78 15.48
CA LEU A 495 -9.23 15.18 15.12
C LEU A 495 -7.86 15.64 15.62
N LYS A 496 -7.56 15.34 16.88
CA LYS A 496 -6.28 15.71 17.48
C LYS A 496 -5.11 15.08 16.72
N ASP A 497 -5.21 13.80 16.35
CA ASP A 497 -4.07 13.06 15.82
C ASP A 497 -3.95 13.17 14.29
N SER A 498 -5.06 13.21 13.55
CA SER A 498 -5.00 13.41 12.09
C SER A 498 -4.41 14.77 11.72
N SER A 499 -4.60 15.81 12.54
CA SER A 499 -3.94 17.11 12.34
C SER A 499 -2.41 17.06 12.45
N LYS A 500 -1.86 16.11 13.22
CA LYS A 500 -0.41 15.90 13.31
C LYS A 500 0.14 15.18 12.09
N ILE A 501 -0.65 14.31 11.47
CA ILE A 501 -0.25 13.51 10.30
C ILE A 501 -0.36 14.33 9.02
N TYR A 502 -1.52 14.97 8.82
CA TYR A 502 -1.86 15.65 7.58
C TYR A 502 -1.56 17.16 7.61
N GLY A 503 -1.02 17.66 8.72
CA GLY A 503 -0.87 19.09 9.01
C GLY A 503 -2.19 19.74 9.42
N ASN A 504 -2.17 21.07 9.66
CA ASN A 504 -3.40 21.85 9.78
C ASN A 504 -4.30 21.52 8.59
N TYR A 505 -5.59 21.28 8.83
CA TYR A 505 -6.59 20.85 7.84
C TYR A 505 -6.85 21.85 6.69
N SER A 506 -5.81 22.41 6.08
CA SER A 506 -5.90 23.29 4.93
C SER A 506 -6.56 22.59 3.74
N TRP A 507 -6.58 21.25 3.71
CA TRP A 507 -7.38 20.50 2.74
C TRP A 507 -8.88 20.49 3.07
N LEU A 508 -9.29 20.52 4.34
CA LEU A 508 -10.69 20.82 4.71
C LEU A 508 -11.04 22.29 4.44
N ALA A 509 -10.07 23.20 4.42
CA ALA A 509 -10.27 24.60 4.01
C ALA A 509 -10.30 24.78 2.47
N LEU A 510 -9.92 23.74 1.71
CA LEU A 510 -10.06 23.67 0.25
C LEU A 510 -11.38 23.00 -0.18
N LEU A 511 -12.08 22.37 0.76
CA LEU A 511 -13.49 21.99 0.66
C LEU A 511 -14.32 23.17 1.16
#